data_AF-A0A816VZM4-F1
#
_entry.id   AF-A0A816VZM4-F1
#
_cell.length_a   1.000
_cell.length_b   1.000
_cell.length_c   1.000
_cell.angle_alpha   90.00
_cell.angle_beta   90.00
_cell.angle_gamma   90.00
#
_symmetry.space_group_name_H-M   'P 1'
#
loop_
_entity.id
_entity.type
_entity.pdbx_description
1 polymer ?
#
loop_
_entity_poly.entity_id
_entity_poly.type
_entity_poly.pdbx_seq_one_letter_code
_entity_poly.pdbx_strand_id
1 'polypeptide(L)'
;MYLSNVTKGGETVFPNAVESSRRKLSVNKDDLSECAKKGIAVKPRKGDALLFFNLHEDATPDTLSLHGGCPVIEGEKWSATKWIHVDSFDKIVTHDGNCTDVNESCERWAVLGECAKNPEYMVGTPELPGNCRRSCKAC
;
A
#
# COMPACT_ATOMS: atom_id res chain seq x y z
N MET A 1 -2.72 -11.59 -5.32
CA MET A 1 -3.40 -12.42 -6.33
C MET A 1 -3.55 -13.84 -5.80
N TYR A 2 -4.72 -14.44 -5.95
CA TYR A 2 -4.96 -15.85 -5.59
C TYR A 2 -4.78 -16.74 -6.82
N LEU A 3 -3.89 -17.73 -6.73
CA LEU A 3 -3.49 -18.60 -7.84
C LEU A 3 -4.18 -19.96 -7.81
N SER A 4 -4.83 -20.30 -6.70
CA SER A 4 -5.66 -21.50 -6.53
C SER A 4 -7.01 -21.16 -5.89
N ASN A 5 -7.99 -22.03 -6.12
CA ASN A 5 -9.18 -22.10 -5.27
C ASN A 5 -8.80 -22.87 -4.00
N VAL A 6 -9.33 -22.45 -2.86
CA VAL A 6 -9.17 -23.20 -1.59
C VAL A 6 -10.51 -23.77 -1.17
N THR A 7 -10.52 -25.07 -0.84
CA THR A 7 -11.74 -25.78 -0.45
C THR A 7 -12.30 -25.23 0.87
N LYS A 8 -11.46 -25.18 1.93
CA LYS A 8 -11.86 -24.70 3.25
C LYS A 8 -10.74 -23.92 3.94
N GLY A 9 -11.09 -22.78 4.54
CA GLY A 9 -10.12 -21.86 5.17
C GLY A 9 -9.32 -21.07 4.14
N GLY A 10 -8.11 -20.66 4.51
CA GLY A 10 -7.18 -19.95 3.63
C GLY A 10 -7.58 -18.50 3.30
N GLU A 11 -8.56 -17.92 4.00
CA GLU A 11 -9.00 -16.54 3.78
C GLU A 11 -7.88 -15.53 4.02
N THR A 12 -7.93 -14.38 3.37
CA THR A 12 -7.19 -13.20 3.82
C THR A 12 -8.10 -12.42 4.75
N VAL A 13 -7.71 -12.24 6.01
CA VAL A 13 -8.50 -11.55 7.05
C VAL A 13 -7.87 -10.22 7.43
N PHE A 14 -8.70 -9.21 7.62
CA PHE A 14 -8.36 -7.88 8.14
C PHE A 14 -9.05 -7.69 9.50
N PRO A 15 -8.38 -8.06 10.61
CA PRO A 15 -9.00 -8.05 11.95
C PRO A 15 -9.42 -6.66 12.43
N ASN A 16 -8.72 -5.61 11.97
CA ASN A 16 -9.00 -4.23 12.40
C ASN A 16 -9.92 -3.48 11.44
N ALA A 17 -10.24 -4.03 10.26
CA ALA A 17 -11.01 -3.31 9.25
C ALA A 17 -12.46 -3.11 9.68
N VAL A 18 -13.00 -1.93 9.34
CA VAL A 18 -14.36 -1.52 9.70
C VAL A 18 -15.30 -1.73 8.51
N GLU A 19 -16.43 -2.38 8.75
CA GLU A 19 -17.42 -2.64 7.71
C GLU A 19 -18.18 -1.35 7.37
N SER A 20 -18.15 -0.95 6.09
CA SER A 20 -18.92 0.21 5.63
C SER A 20 -20.38 -0.15 5.48
N SER A 21 -21.28 0.65 6.07
CA SER A 21 -22.74 0.50 5.94
C SER A 21 -23.22 0.57 4.49
N ARG A 22 -22.41 1.13 3.57
CA ARG A 22 -22.76 1.32 2.15
C ARG A 22 -22.38 0.13 1.26
N ARG A 23 -21.53 -0.79 1.74
CA ARG A 23 -21.08 -1.98 0.99
C ARG A 23 -21.02 -3.16 1.94
N LYS A 24 -22.19 -3.71 2.28
CA LYS A 24 -22.24 -5.05 2.87
C LYS A 24 -21.72 -6.03 1.83
N LEU A 25 -20.54 -6.57 2.07
CA LEU A 25 -20.05 -7.73 1.34
C LEU A 25 -21.04 -8.86 1.64
N SER A 26 -21.80 -9.30 0.63
CA SER A 26 -22.69 -10.46 0.72
C SER A 26 -21.84 -11.73 0.76
N VAL A 27 -21.07 -11.89 1.83
CA VAL A 27 -20.32 -13.10 2.12
C VAL A 27 -21.15 -13.88 3.12
N ASN A 28 -21.52 -15.09 2.74
CA ASN A 28 -22.17 -16.01 3.66
C ASN A 28 -21.20 -16.30 4.81
N LYS A 29 -21.51 -15.80 6.01
CA LYS A 29 -20.64 -15.93 7.19
C LYS A 29 -20.46 -17.39 7.63
N ASP A 30 -21.37 -18.27 7.23
CA ASP A 30 -21.31 -19.70 7.56
C ASP A 30 -20.22 -20.42 6.76
N ASP A 31 -19.80 -19.88 5.61
CA ASP A 31 -18.75 -20.45 4.76
C ASP A 31 -17.32 -20.03 5.17
N LEU A 32 -17.20 -19.18 6.20
CA LEU A 32 -15.93 -18.65 6.70
C LEU A 32 -15.38 -19.48 7.85
N SER A 33 -14.06 -19.62 7.90
CA SER A 33 -13.35 -20.21 9.05
C SER A 33 -13.47 -19.34 10.31
N GLU A 34 -13.24 -19.94 11.49
CA GLU A 34 -13.22 -19.21 12.77
C GLU A 34 -12.16 -18.10 12.81
N CYS A 35 -11.05 -18.27 12.08
CA CYS A 35 -10.07 -17.21 11.90
C CYS A 35 -10.65 -16.05 11.08
N ALA A 36 -11.32 -16.35 9.97
CA ALA A 36 -11.89 -15.34 9.08
C ALA A 36 -13.03 -14.54 9.72
N LYS A 37 -13.76 -15.15 10.66
CA LYS A 37 -14.83 -14.47 11.42
C LYS A 37 -14.32 -13.38 12.37
N LYS A 38 -13.01 -13.29 12.63
CA LYS A 38 -12.41 -12.25 13.50
C LYS A 38 -12.32 -10.87 12.84
N GLY A 39 -12.68 -10.73 11.56
CA GLY A 39 -12.63 -9.46 10.85
C GLY A 39 -13.28 -9.53 9.48
N ILE A 40 -13.00 -8.55 8.63
CA ILE A 40 -13.40 -8.61 7.21
C ILE A 40 -12.48 -9.61 6.52
N ALA A 41 -13.05 -10.59 5.83
CA ALA A 41 -12.29 -11.64 5.19
C ALA A 41 -12.65 -11.86 3.72
N VAL A 42 -11.65 -12.26 2.94
CA VAL A 42 -11.78 -12.58 1.52
C VAL A 42 -11.38 -14.03 1.30
N LYS A 43 -12.31 -14.81 0.75
CA LYS A 43 -12.05 -16.21 0.39
C LYS A 43 -11.19 -16.26 -0.89
N PRO A 44 -10.08 -17.02 -0.91
CA PRO A 44 -9.23 -17.12 -2.09
C PRO A 44 -9.95 -17.87 -3.22
N ARG A 45 -10.07 -17.21 -4.37
CA ARG A 45 -10.59 -17.77 -5.61
C ARG A 45 -9.56 -17.56 -6.71
N LYS A 46 -9.25 -18.62 -7.46
CA LYS A 46 -8.25 -18.59 -8.52
C LYS A 46 -8.58 -17.49 -9.52
N GLY A 47 -7.62 -16.59 -9.75
CA GLY A 47 -7.74 -15.47 -10.67
C GLY A 47 -8.10 -14.15 -9.99
N ASP A 48 -8.71 -14.18 -8.80
CA ASP A 48 -9.07 -12.95 -8.09
C ASP A 48 -7.82 -12.23 -7.53
N ALA A 49 -7.89 -10.90 -7.51
CA ALA A 49 -6.88 -10.04 -6.90
C ALA A 49 -7.51 -9.19 -5.80
N LEU A 50 -6.82 -9.13 -4.66
CA LEU A 50 -7.15 -8.26 -3.54
C LEU A 50 -6.15 -7.11 -3.54
N LEU A 51 -6.65 -5.87 -3.60
CA LEU A 51 -5.89 -4.63 -3.51
C LEU A 51 -6.34 -3.87 -2.27
N PHE A 52 -5.38 -3.42 -1.47
CA PHE A 52 -5.57 -2.57 -0.31
C PHE A 52 -4.32 -1.68 -0.15
N PHE A 53 -4.47 -0.57 0.56
CA PHE A 53 -3.40 0.40 0.79
C PHE A 53 -2.89 0.25 2.23
N ASN A 54 -1.57 0.25 2.39
CA ASN A 54 -0.92 0.19 3.71
C ASN A 54 -0.75 1.57 4.36
N LEU A 55 -0.95 2.64 3.58
CA LEU A 55 -0.73 4.02 3.97
C LEU A 55 -2.01 4.82 3.71
N HIS A 56 -2.22 5.84 4.53
CA HIS A 56 -3.15 6.93 4.26
C HIS A 56 -2.62 7.84 3.13
N GLU A 57 -3.46 8.75 2.65
CA GLU A 57 -3.10 9.72 1.59
C GLU A 57 -1.96 10.65 2.01
N ASP A 58 -1.77 10.85 3.32
CA ASP A 58 -0.66 11.62 3.91
C ASP A 58 0.61 10.79 4.15
N ALA A 59 0.68 9.58 3.56
CA ALA A 59 1.77 8.61 3.71
C ALA A 59 1.99 8.05 5.11
N THR A 60 1.09 8.30 6.08
CA THR A 60 1.17 7.66 7.40
C THR A 60 0.66 6.21 7.36
N PRO A 61 1.23 5.27 8.16
CA PRO A 61 0.78 3.88 8.17
C PRO A 61 -0.69 3.71 8.61
N ASP A 62 -1.48 2.99 7.81
CA ASP A 62 -2.88 2.70 8.13
C ASP A 62 -2.99 1.41 8.96
N THR A 63 -3.34 1.55 10.24
CA THR A 63 -3.50 0.41 11.17
C THR A 63 -4.69 -0.51 10.84
N LEU A 64 -5.65 -0.03 10.03
CA LEU A 64 -6.78 -0.83 9.54
C LEU A 64 -6.37 -1.77 8.40
N SER A 65 -5.21 -1.53 7.78
CA SER A 65 -4.64 -2.38 6.73
C SER A 65 -3.98 -3.67 7.25
N LEU A 66 -3.92 -3.84 8.59
CA LEU A 66 -3.43 -5.06 9.21
C LEU A 66 -4.18 -6.26 8.64
N HIS A 67 -3.43 -7.20 8.07
CA HIS A 67 -3.99 -8.36 7.40
C HIS A 67 -3.17 -9.62 7.68
N GLY A 68 -3.81 -10.77 7.54
CA GLY A 68 -3.18 -12.06 7.70
C GLY A 68 -3.80 -13.13 6.81
N GLY A 69 -3.09 -14.25 6.67
CA GLY A 69 -3.63 -15.47 6.06
C GLY A 69 -4.20 -16.38 7.13
N CYS A 70 -5.49 -16.70 7.05
CA CYS A 70 -6.07 -17.74 7.87
C CYS A 70 -5.52 -19.13 7.50
N PRO A 71 -5.48 -20.08 8.46
CA PRO A 71 -5.05 -21.45 8.18
C PRO A 71 -5.86 -22.07 7.04
N VAL A 72 -5.20 -22.81 6.15
CA VAL A 72 -5.86 -23.67 5.17
C VAL A 72 -6.29 -24.93 5.92
N ILE A 73 -7.59 -25.21 5.93
CA ILE A 73 -8.17 -26.37 6.61
C ILE A 73 -8.24 -27.55 5.62
N GLU A 74 -8.58 -27.26 4.36
CA GLU A 74 -8.67 -28.27 3.30
C GLU A 74 -8.25 -27.68 1.95
N GLY A 75 -7.44 -28.44 1.20
CA GLY A 75 -6.86 -28.03 -0.08
C GLY A 75 -5.49 -27.36 0.08
N GLU A 76 -5.13 -26.52 -0.89
CA GLU A 76 -3.85 -25.81 -0.92
C GLU A 76 -4.04 -24.37 -1.43
N LYS A 77 -3.39 -23.42 -0.77
CA LYS A 77 -3.43 -22.00 -1.12
C LYS A 77 -2.14 -21.57 -1.81
N TRP A 78 -2.25 -21.20 -3.08
CA TRP A 78 -1.20 -20.49 -3.81
C TRP A 78 -1.57 -19.02 -3.96
N SER A 79 -0.63 -18.13 -3.67
CA SER A 79 -0.82 -16.69 -3.81
C SER A 79 0.45 -16.01 -4.27
N ALA A 80 0.29 -14.96 -5.07
CA ALA A 80 1.37 -14.03 -5.42
C ALA A 80 1.07 -12.65 -4.84
N THR A 81 2.00 -12.12 -4.06
CA THR A 81 1.94 -10.78 -3.46
C THR A 81 2.83 -9.84 -4.25
N LYS A 82 2.28 -8.71 -4.68
CA LYS A 82 3.05 -7.63 -5.31
C LYS A 82 2.97 -6.42 -4.39
N TRP A 83 4.12 -5.99 -3.86
CA TRP A 83 4.24 -4.72 -3.17
C TRP A 83 4.56 -3.61 -4.17
N ILE A 84 3.90 -2.47 -3.99
CA ILE A 84 4.11 -1.24 -4.76
C ILE A 84 4.52 -0.19 -3.75
N HIS A 85 5.71 0.38 -3.94
CA HIS A 85 6.28 1.37 -3.04
C HIS A 85 5.99 2.77 -3.57
N VAL A 86 5.88 3.74 -2.66
CA VAL A 86 5.72 5.16 -3.00
C VAL A 86 6.95 5.72 -3.72
N ASP A 87 8.09 5.05 -3.58
CA ASP A 87 9.37 5.48 -4.12
C ASP A 87 10.08 4.35 -4.88
N SER A 88 11.01 4.74 -5.75
CA SER A 88 11.80 3.81 -6.55
C SER A 88 12.84 3.10 -5.68
N PHE A 89 12.97 1.78 -5.85
CA PHE A 89 14.07 1.00 -5.26
C PHE A 89 15.43 1.35 -5.87
N ASP A 90 15.44 1.83 -7.10
CA ASP A 90 16.66 2.12 -7.87
C ASP A 90 17.19 3.53 -7.60
N LYS A 91 16.76 4.20 -6.53
CA LYS A 91 17.31 5.49 -6.12
C LYS A 91 18.77 5.34 -5.75
N ILE A 92 19.65 5.52 -6.73
CA ILE A 92 21.08 5.73 -6.51
C ILE A 92 21.22 7.14 -5.92
N VAL A 93 21.62 7.22 -4.66
CA VAL A 93 21.97 8.47 -4.00
C VAL A 93 23.30 8.95 -4.60
N THR A 94 23.25 9.59 -5.77
CA THR A 94 24.41 10.30 -6.31
C THR A 94 24.60 11.53 -5.44
N HIS A 95 25.61 11.50 -4.58
CA HIS A 95 26.13 12.64 -3.82
C HIS A 95 26.79 13.69 -4.71
N ASP A 96 26.45 13.75 -6.00
CA ASP A 96 26.91 14.79 -6.88
C ASP A 96 26.19 16.07 -6.45
N GLY A 97 26.95 17.00 -5.86
CA GLY A 97 26.49 18.24 -5.26
C GLY A 97 25.82 19.24 -6.22
N ASN A 98 25.28 18.78 -7.35
CA ASN A 98 24.52 19.59 -8.28
C ASN A 98 23.05 19.63 -7.88
N CYS A 99 22.65 20.76 -7.31
CA CYS A 99 21.25 21.05 -7.02
C CYS A 99 20.45 21.18 -8.33
N THR A 100 19.68 20.15 -8.65
CA THR A 100 18.85 20.12 -9.85
C THR A 100 17.47 19.58 -9.53
N ASP A 101 16.51 19.90 -10.40
CA ASP A 101 15.20 19.26 -10.38
C ASP A 101 15.28 18.00 -11.25
N VAL A 102 14.84 16.88 -10.69
CA VAL A 102 14.85 15.56 -11.33
C VAL A 102 13.56 15.33 -12.11
N ASN A 103 12.47 15.98 -11.71
CA ASN A 103 11.16 15.85 -12.35
C ASN A 103 10.78 17.12 -13.14
N GLU A 104 10.28 16.94 -14.35
CA GLU A 104 9.79 18.03 -15.21
C GLU A 104 8.67 18.86 -14.58
N SER A 105 7.92 18.28 -13.64
CA SER A 105 6.81 18.94 -12.95
C SER A 105 7.23 19.71 -11.68
N CYS A 106 8.51 19.69 -11.29
CA CYS A 106 8.98 20.30 -10.05
C CYS A 106 8.61 21.79 -9.91
N GLU A 107 8.75 22.57 -10.99
CA GLU A 107 8.41 24.00 -10.97
C GLU A 107 6.92 24.20 -10.69
N ARG A 108 6.07 23.44 -11.40
CA ARG A 108 4.61 23.49 -11.23
C ARG A 108 4.20 23.09 -9.82
N TRP A 109 4.78 22.02 -9.28
CA TRP A 109 4.48 21.54 -7.94
C TRP A 109 4.94 22.52 -6.86
N ALA A 110 6.11 23.14 -7.03
CA ALA A 110 6.57 24.20 -6.14
C ALA A 110 5.60 25.39 -6.13
N VAL A 111 5.09 25.82 -7.29
CA VAL A 111 4.05 26.87 -7.40
C VAL A 111 2.75 26.46 -6.69
N LEU A 112 2.38 25.18 -6.70
CA LEU A 112 1.19 24.65 -6.02
C LEU A 112 1.39 24.44 -4.49
N GLY A 113 2.58 24.77 -3.97
CA GLY A 113 2.92 24.70 -2.56
C GLY A 113 3.39 23.33 -2.08
N GLU A 114 3.77 22.42 -2.99
CA GLU A 114 4.20 21.06 -2.64
C GLU A 114 5.50 21.05 -1.84
N CYS A 115 6.34 22.09 -1.92
CA CYS A 115 7.55 22.18 -1.09
C CYS A 115 7.23 22.13 0.42
N ALA A 116 6.05 22.60 0.83
CA ALA A 116 5.59 22.55 2.22
C ALA A 116 4.66 21.36 2.49
N LYS A 117 3.84 20.97 1.51
CA LYS A 117 2.87 19.87 1.67
C LYS A 117 3.50 18.48 1.53
N ASN A 118 4.54 18.35 0.72
CA ASN A 118 5.26 17.11 0.44
C ASN A 118 6.79 17.34 0.49
N PRO A 119 7.33 17.76 1.66
CA PRO A 119 8.73 18.17 1.77
C PRO A 119 9.70 17.02 1.55
N GLU A 120 9.35 15.77 1.88
CA GLU A 120 10.24 14.63 1.64
C GLU A 120 10.50 14.36 0.16
N TYR A 121 9.46 14.41 -0.68
CA TYR A 121 9.66 14.24 -2.12
C TYR A 121 10.34 15.46 -2.74
N MET A 122 9.92 16.65 -2.34
CA MET A 122 10.32 17.90 -2.99
C MET A 122 11.71 18.37 -2.53
N VAL A 123 11.93 18.45 -1.22
CA VAL A 123 13.17 18.94 -0.59
C VAL A 123 14.08 17.81 -0.12
N GLY A 124 13.50 16.72 0.40
CA GLY A 124 14.23 15.60 0.97
C GLY A 124 14.65 15.82 2.42
N THR A 125 15.49 14.93 2.90
CA THR A 125 16.11 14.95 4.24
C THR A 125 17.62 15.20 4.11
N PRO A 126 18.34 15.44 5.23
CA PRO A 126 19.80 15.53 5.21
C PRO A 126 20.48 14.27 4.64
N GLU A 127 19.85 13.10 4.79
CA GLU A 127 20.36 11.80 4.33
C GLU A 127 19.96 11.48 2.89
N LEU A 128 18.84 12.03 2.41
CA LEU A 128 18.30 11.75 1.07
C LEU A 128 17.79 13.03 0.42
N PRO A 129 18.49 13.58 -0.60
CA PRO A 129 18.04 14.79 -1.28
C PRO A 129 16.72 14.55 -2.02
N GLY A 130 15.82 15.54 -1.95
CA GLY A 130 14.56 15.53 -2.67
C GLY A 130 14.74 15.76 -4.17
N ASN A 131 13.70 15.44 -4.92
CA ASN A 131 13.71 15.50 -6.39
C ASN A 131 13.55 16.91 -6.94
N CYS A 132 13.05 17.87 -6.15
CA CYS A 132 12.68 19.21 -6.61
C CYS A 132 13.37 20.33 -5.82
N ARG A 133 14.57 20.06 -5.30
CA ARG A 133 15.27 20.97 -4.40
C ARG A 133 15.57 22.33 -5.02
N ARG A 134 15.83 22.38 -6.33
CA ARG A 134 16.07 23.63 -7.05
C ARG A 134 14.80 24.47 -7.13
N SER A 135 13.69 23.87 -7.55
CA SER A 135 12.38 24.53 -7.59
C SER A 135 11.91 24.99 -6.20
N CYS A 136 12.24 24.24 -5.15
CA CYS A 136 11.93 24.59 -3.77
C CYS A 136 12.93 25.55 -3.10
N LYS A 137 14.00 25.97 -3.80
CA LYS A 137 15.06 26.82 -3.24
C LYS A 137 15.64 26.22 -1.94
N ALA A 138 15.74 24.90 -1.90
CA ALA A 138 16.32 24.12 -0.79
C ALA A 138 17.78 23.74 -1.04
N CYS A 139 18.39 24.53 -1.90
CA CYS A 139 19.80 24.73 -2.16
C CYS A 139 19.97 26.26 -2.18
#